data_AF-A0A9E4FLA2-F1
#
_entry.id   AF-A0A9E4FLA2-F1
#
_cell.length_a   1.000
_cell.length_b   1.000
_cell.length_c   1.000
_cell.angle_alpha   90.00
_cell.angle_beta   90.00
_cell.angle_gamma   90.00
#
_symmetry.space_group_name_H-M   'P 1'
#
loop_
_entity.id
_entity.type
_entity.pdbx_description
1 polymer ?
#
loop_
_entity_poly.entity_id
_entity_poly.type
_entity_poly.pdbx_seq_one_letter_code
_entity_poly.pdbx_strand_id
1 'polypeptide(L)'
;MLETILSLKGQTTVFVSTHILADVERVCDRVAIINHGKLVTTGSIDELRSRQGGSVFEMEFEEDAGPMAKQLAGIPWVKSMVSQGQGGGQVFRVDVNDIGVAKKELPRL
;
A
#
# COMPACT_ATOMS: atom_id res chain seq x y z
N MET A 1 22.35 -7.33 14.89
CA MET A 1 22.68 -6.89 13.52
C MET A 1 22.19 -5.48 13.25
N LEU A 2 20.89 -5.18 13.38
CA LEU A 2 20.36 -3.82 13.18
C LEU A 2 21.01 -2.76 14.10
N GLU A 3 21.25 -3.08 15.37
CA GLU A 3 21.94 -2.19 16.32
C GLU A 3 23.34 -1.77 15.84
N THR A 4 24.07 -2.67 15.18
CA THR A 4 25.39 -2.40 14.62
C THR A 4 25.31 -1.46 13.43
N ILE A 5 24.26 -1.58 12.61
CA ILE A 5 24.04 -0.66 11.48
C ILE A 5 23.70 0.73 12.02
N LEU A 6 22.85 0.81 13.05
CA LEU A 6 22.47 2.07 13.68
C LEU A 6 23.67 2.76 14.34
N SER A 7 24.59 2.02 14.98
CA SER A 7 25.77 2.62 15.61
C SER A 7 26.74 3.27 14.60
N LEU A 8 26.70 2.85 13.33
CA LEU A 8 27.50 3.42 12.25
C LEU A 8 26.89 4.67 11.61
N LYS A 9 25.66 5.05 12.00
CA LYS A 9 24.96 6.21 11.45
C LYS A 9 25.78 7.49 11.65
N GLY A 10 25.95 8.25 10.58
CA GLY A 10 26.74 9.49 10.57
C GLY A 10 28.25 9.30 10.49
N GLN A 11 28.76 8.06 10.53
CA GLN A 11 30.18 7.75 10.42
C GLN A 11 30.57 7.22 9.04
N THR A 12 29.69 6.44 8.41
CA THR A 12 29.91 5.86 7.09
C THR A 12 28.59 5.61 6.36
N THR A 13 28.67 5.41 5.04
CA THR A 13 27.53 5.01 4.22
C THR A 13 27.39 3.50 4.26
N VAL A 14 26.23 3.01 4.70
CA VAL A 14 25.91 1.58 4.73
C VAL A 14 24.87 1.27 3.66
N PHE A 15 25.17 0.30 2.79
CA PHE A 15 24.19 -0.23 1.84
C PHE A 15 23.60 -1.53 2.40
N VAL A 16 22.28 -1.58 2.55
CA VAL A 16 21.56 -2.76 3.05
C VAL A 16 20.55 -3.18 2.00
N SER A 17 20.53 -4.48 1.68
CA SER A 17 19.52 -5.11 0.85
C SER A 17 18.74 -6.11 1.69
N THR A 18 17.43 -5.93 1.77
CA THR A 18 16.51 -6.84 2.45
C THR A 18 15.13 -6.73 1.80
N HIS A 19 14.32 -7.77 1.97
CA HIS A 19 12.92 -7.78 1.60
C HIS A 19 12.00 -7.48 2.80
N ILE A 20 12.57 -7.31 4.00
CA ILE A 20 11.83 -7.04 5.24
C ILE A 20 11.67 -5.53 5.38
N LEU A 21 10.45 -5.04 5.12
CA LEU A 21 10.16 -3.60 5.19
C LEU A 21 10.40 -3.02 6.59
N ALA A 22 10.03 -3.73 7.65
CA ALA A 22 10.18 -3.26 9.03
C ALA A 22 11.64 -2.96 9.41
N ASP A 23 12.59 -3.73 8.89
CA ASP A 23 14.02 -3.50 9.11
C ASP A 23 14.47 -2.22 8.39
N VAL A 24 14.02 -2.05 7.15
CA VAL A 24 14.31 -0.86 6.33
C VAL A 24 13.75 0.40 6.98
N GLU A 25 12.49 0.36 7.44
CA GLU A 25 11.85 1.46 8.16
C GLU A 25 12.63 1.87 9.43
N ARG A 26 13.29 0.90 10.07
CA ARG A 26 14.04 1.12 11.31
C ARG A 26 15.43 1.72 11.12
N VAL A 27 16.15 1.33 10.06
CA VAL A 27 17.59 1.65 9.94
C VAL A 27 17.97 2.47 8.70
N CYS A 28 17.13 2.52 7.66
CA CYS A 28 17.49 3.19 6.41
C CYS A 28 16.96 4.63 6.34
N ASP A 29 17.81 5.57 5.92
CA ASP A 29 17.39 6.95 5.64
C ASP A 29 16.70 7.09 4.28
N ARG A 30 17.06 6.24 3.31
CA ARG A 30 16.52 6.18 1.95
C ARG A 30 16.33 4.74 1.50
N VAL A 31 15.32 4.51 0.68
CA VAL A 31 14.94 3.18 0.18
C VAL A 31 14.88 3.20 -1.34
N ALA A 32 15.30 2.09 -1.95
CA ALA A 32 15.11 1.78 -3.35
C ALA A 32 14.34 0.46 -3.48
N ILE A 33 13.20 0.47 -4.17
CA ILE A 33 12.41 -0.73 -4.44
C ILE A 33 12.79 -1.25 -5.82
N ILE A 34 13.17 -2.52 -5.89
CA ILE A 34 13.55 -3.21 -7.12
C ILE A 34 12.55 -4.33 -7.39
N ASN A 35 12.07 -4.42 -8.63
CA ASN A 35 11.24 -5.53 -9.09
C ASN A 35 11.80 -6.08 -10.40
N HIS A 36 12.04 -7.39 -10.47
CA HIS A 36 12.65 -8.07 -11.63
C HIS A 36 13.90 -7.36 -12.19
N GLY A 37 14.81 -6.94 -11.32
CA GLY A 37 16.06 -6.27 -11.70
C GLY A 37 15.90 -4.82 -12.16
N LYS A 38 14.70 -4.24 -12.07
CA LYS A 38 14.42 -2.85 -12.43
C LYS A 38 14.11 -2.02 -11.20
N LEU A 39 14.67 -0.81 -11.15
CA LEU A 39 14.37 0.18 -10.11
C LEU A 39 12.93 0.69 -10.31
N VAL A 40 12.04 0.35 -9.39
CA VAL A 40 10.62 0.76 -9.43
C VAL A 40 10.45 2.15 -8.85
N THR A 41 11.06 2.40 -7.70
CA THR A 41 10.96 3.70 -7.03
C THR A 41 12.09 3.90 -6.03
N THR A 42 12.38 5.16 -5.69
CA THR A 42 13.34 5.55 -4.66
C THR A 42 12.85 6.78 -3.91
N GLY A 43 13.26 6.92 -2.64
CA GLY A 43 12.91 8.05 -1.78
C GLY A 43 13.12 7.74 -0.31
N SER A 44 12.71 8.66 0.57
CA SER A 44 12.52 8.33 1.98
C SER A 44 11.28 7.44 2.17
N ILE A 45 11.17 6.74 3.29
CA ILE A 45 9.98 5.91 3.55
C ILE A 45 8.70 6.75 3.57
N ASP A 46 8.75 7.96 4.14
CA ASP A 46 7.60 8.86 4.23
C ASP A 46 7.18 9.38 2.84
N GLU A 47 8.13 9.69 1.96
CA GLU A 47 7.85 10.04 0.56
C GLU A 47 7.19 8.89 -0.18
N LEU A 48 7.69 7.66 0.01
CA LEU A 48 7.12 6.48 -0.66
C LEU A 48 5.72 6.15 -0.11
N ARG A 49 5.50 6.31 1.20
CA ARG A 49 4.20 6.08 1.85
C ARG A 49 3.18 7.14 1.44
N SER A 50 3.57 8.41 1.33
CA SER A 50 2.68 9.48 0.87
C SER A 50 2.29 9.36 -0.61
N ARG A 51 3.18 8.82 -1.46
CA ARG A 51 2.85 8.50 -2.88
C ARG A 51 1.77 7.43 -3.02
N GLN A 52 1.68 6.50 -2.07
CA GLN A 52 0.59 5.52 -1.98
C GLN A 52 -0.47 5.91 -0.94
N GLY A 53 -0.45 7.18 -0.50
CA GLY A 53 -1.27 7.72 0.58
C GLY A 53 -2.74 7.77 0.22
N GLY A 54 -3.41 6.65 0.42
CA GLY A 54 -4.85 6.52 0.37
C GLY A 54 -5.25 5.46 1.39
N SER A 55 -6.39 5.66 2.02
CA SER A 55 -7.02 4.56 2.73
C SER A 55 -7.59 3.64 1.67
N VAL A 56 -7.18 2.38 1.65
CA VAL A 56 -7.59 1.43 0.61
C VAL A 56 -8.31 0.26 1.25
N PHE A 57 -9.47 -0.08 0.72
CA PHE A 57 -10.12 -1.36 0.98
C PHE A 57 -9.84 -2.32 -0.17
N GLU A 58 -9.51 -3.54 0.17
CA GLU A 58 -9.47 -4.65 -0.76
C GLU A 58 -10.69 -5.52 -0.47
N MET A 59 -11.55 -5.67 -1.48
CA MET A 59 -12.81 -6.40 -1.38
C MET A 59 -12.78 -7.54 -2.39
N GLU A 60 -12.88 -8.77 -1.90
CA GLU A 60 -12.95 -9.97 -2.72
C GLU A 60 -14.40 -10.46 -2.79
N PHE A 61 -14.84 -10.82 -3.99
CA PHE A 61 -16.18 -11.32 -4.24
C PHE A 61 -16.11 -12.70 -4.91
N GLU A 62 -16.87 -13.65 -4.36
CA GLU A 62 -16.99 -15.03 -4.89
C GLU A 62 -17.83 -15.10 -6.17
N GLU A 63 -18.77 -14.16 -6.36
CA GLU A 63 -19.69 -14.10 -7.51
C GLU A 63 -19.51 -12.78 -8.30
N ASP A 64 -20.42 -12.50 -9.24
CA ASP A 64 -20.37 -11.26 -10.03
C ASP A 64 -20.52 -10.02 -9.13
N ALA A 65 -19.40 -9.33 -8.94
CA ALA A 65 -19.32 -8.10 -8.17
C ALA A 65 -19.85 -6.88 -8.92
N GLY A 66 -20.24 -7.01 -10.20
CA GLY A 66 -20.70 -5.89 -11.02
C GLY A 66 -21.76 -4.99 -10.36
N PRO A 67 -22.82 -5.53 -9.72
CA PRO A 67 -23.81 -4.73 -9.00
C PRO A 67 -23.22 -3.99 -7.80
N MET A 68 -22.41 -4.67 -6.98
CA MET A 68 -21.79 -4.10 -5.78
C MET A 68 -20.75 -3.03 -6.15
N ALA A 69 -19.95 -3.29 -7.18
CA ALA A 69 -18.99 -2.34 -7.73
C ALA A 69 -19.69 -1.05 -8.19
N LYS A 70 -20.83 -1.15 -8.89
CA LYS A 70 -21.62 0.03 -9.28
C LYS A 70 -22.16 0.80 -8.06
N GLN A 71 -22.60 0.09 -7.03
CA GLN A 71 -23.09 0.70 -5.79
C GLN A 71 -21.97 1.44 -5.07
N LEU A 72 -20.79 0.81 -4.90
CA LEU A 72 -19.61 1.41 -4.28
C LEU A 72 -19.11 2.64 -5.05
N ALA A 73 -19.10 2.61 -6.38
CA ALA A 73 -18.71 3.74 -7.21
C ALA A 73 -19.62 4.98 -7.02
N GLY A 74 -20.85 4.79 -6.53
CA GLY A 74 -21.79 5.88 -6.25
C GLY A 74 -21.63 6.51 -4.86
N ILE A 75 -20.74 5.99 -4.02
CA ILE A 75 -20.64 6.41 -2.62
C ILE A 75 -19.66 7.60 -2.47
N PRO A 76 -20.02 8.66 -1.72
CA PRO A 76 -19.20 9.88 -1.62
C PRO A 76 -17.79 9.67 -1.05
N TRP A 77 -17.58 8.67 -0.19
CA TRP A 77 -16.28 8.40 0.38
C TRP A 77 -15.38 7.54 -0.52
N VAL A 78 -15.89 7.00 -1.62
CA VAL A 78 -15.09 6.28 -2.62
C VAL A 78 -14.42 7.29 -3.55
N LYS A 79 -13.09 7.30 -3.57
CA LYS A 79 -12.27 8.17 -4.40
C LYS A 79 -12.03 7.56 -5.78
N SER A 80 -11.65 6.28 -5.79
CA SER A 80 -11.42 5.51 -7.00
C SER A 80 -11.58 4.04 -6.71
N MET A 81 -11.90 3.25 -7.73
CA MET A 81 -12.01 1.81 -7.62
C MET A 81 -11.39 1.16 -8.85
N VAL A 82 -10.60 0.12 -8.63
CA VAL A 82 -9.91 -0.63 -9.69
C VAL A 82 -10.10 -2.12 -9.44
N SER A 83 -10.57 -2.85 -10.45
CA SER A 83 -10.59 -4.31 -10.41
C SER A 83 -9.16 -4.84 -10.54
N GLN A 84 -8.68 -5.56 -9.54
CA GLN A 84 -7.41 -6.28 -9.55
C GLN A 84 -7.68 -7.78 -9.56
N GLY A 85 -7.76 -8.42 -10.72
CA GLY A 85 -7.94 -9.87 -10.76
C GLY A 85 -7.71 -10.47 -12.12
N GLN A 86 -6.92 -11.54 -12.17
CA GLN A 86 -6.84 -12.50 -13.26
C GLN A 86 -7.02 -13.91 -12.67
N GLY A 87 -8.25 -14.26 -12.30
CA GLY A 87 -8.59 -15.54 -11.66
C GLY A 87 -10.08 -15.57 -11.27
N GLY A 88 -10.60 -16.73 -10.88
CA GLY A 88 -12.05 -17.00 -10.73
C GLY A 88 -12.85 -16.13 -9.74
N GLY A 89 -12.21 -15.24 -8.98
CA GLY A 89 -12.85 -14.23 -8.12
C GLY A 89 -12.52 -12.80 -8.56
N GLN A 90 -13.44 -11.87 -8.36
CA GLN A 90 -13.21 -10.45 -8.69
C GLN A 90 -12.76 -9.72 -7.41
N VAL A 91 -11.51 -9.24 -7.38
CA VAL A 91 -11.02 -8.38 -6.29
C VAL A 91 -11.07 -6.93 -6.74
N PHE A 92 -11.66 -6.07 -5.91
CA PHE A 92 -11.70 -4.62 -6.13
C PHE A 92 -10.84 -3.92 -5.08
N ARG A 93 -9.93 -3.09 -5.57
CA ARG A 93 -9.18 -2.13 -4.77
C ARG A 93 -9.94 -0.81 -4.78
N VAL A 94 -10.45 -0.39 -3.63
CA VAL A 94 -11.25 0.83 -3.45
C VAL A 94 -10.43 1.83 -2.65
N ASP A 95 -9.97 2.91 -3.29
CA ASP A 95 -9.38 4.05 -2.59
C ASP A 95 -10.51 4.87 -1.97
N VAL A 96 -10.38 5.20 -0.69
CA VAL A 96 -11.35 6.00 0.05
C VAL A 96 -10.75 7.29 0.56
N ASN A 97 -11.60 8.32 0.62
CA ASN A 97 -11.24 9.63 1.12
C ASN A 97 -11.04 9.62 2.65
N ASP A 98 -11.81 8.80 3.37
CA ASP A 98 -11.75 8.69 4.82
C ASP A 98 -12.06 7.25 5.27
N ILE A 99 -11.08 6.60 5.89
CA ILE A 99 -11.23 5.21 6.38
C ILE A 99 -12.22 5.10 7.55
N GLY A 100 -12.36 6.15 8.35
CA GLY A 100 -13.25 6.18 9.50
C GLY A 100 -14.72 6.21 9.07
N VAL A 101 -15.05 7.02 8.07
CA VAL A 101 -16.39 7.04 7.46
C VAL A 101 -16.66 5.72 6.75
N ALA A 102 -15.73 5.28 5.90
CA ALA A 102 -15.86 4.02 5.17
C ALA A 102 -16.07 2.83 6.12
N LYS A 103 -15.29 2.68 7.21
CA LYS A 103 -15.49 1.58 8.19
C LYS A 103 -16.85 1.60 8.87
N LYS A 104 -17.47 2.77 9.06
CA LYS A 104 -18.79 2.88 9.71
C LYS A 104 -19.95 2.63 8.76
N GLU A 105 -19.80 3.01 7.51
CA GLU A 105 -20.85 2.89 6.49
C GLU A 105 -20.80 1.57 5.73
N LEU A 106 -19.60 0.99 5.56
CA LEU A 106 -19.40 -0.27 4.83
C LEU A 106 -20.23 -1.45 5.38
N PRO A 107 -20.35 -1.66 6.71
CA PRO A 107 -21.20 -2.72 7.26
C PRO A 107 -22.72 -2.49 7.12
N ARG A 108 -23.15 -1.32 6.62
CA ARG A 108 -24.57 -0.95 6.48
C ARG A 108 -25.08 -1.06 5.03
N LEU A 109 -24.20 -1.42 4.09
CA LEU A 109 -24.49 -1.71 2.69
C LEU A 109 -24.99 -3.15 2.54
#